data_AF-A0A3B3ZYY6-F1
#
_entry.id   AF-A0A3B3ZYY6-F1
#
_cell.length_a   1.000
_cell.length_b   1.000
_cell.length_c   1.000
_cell.angle_alpha   90.00
_cell.angle_beta   90.00
_cell.angle_gamma   90.00
#
_symmetry.space_group_name_H-M   'P 1'
#
loop_
_entity.id
_entity.type
_entity.pdbx_description
1 polymer ?
#
loop_
_entity_poly.entity_id
_entity_poly.type
_entity_poly.pdbx_seq_one_letter_code
_entity_poly.pdbx_strand_id
1 'polypeptide(L)'
;MEIVHVYTRVRSDFGRPCLFSDRGPELSLDLRPDPSLTQEFIQRTTRDQATQARTDMSEHQVNTERFVTESRGMNHTEGGWPKDVDPNEMEQTIRFRKKVEKDEGFMNSIPQLGSVMGHCLQQNNALDIFQEYCSEEDEGEVVEPPSAKTINIFRDPNEVRRTVTCLSWHPDGGKKLAGAYSCLHFQTSQSNMCEDSYIWDIENPNRPELTLKPVSPLVCIEYNPKDPHTLVGGTYSGQIAYWDTRRGSLPVELSSVEHSHRDPVYKIIWLQSKTGTDAFSASTDGQVLWWDVRRLTEPTERLVLDPGREGNMERALGALCLEYEPTMPTKFMVGTEQGVVLSCNRKAKTPAEKIVCTYEGHLGPVQALHRNPFFPKNFLTVGDWAARIWSEDIRDSAIMWTRYQMSYLTDACWSPVRPSVFLTSNMGGVLDVWDVLFKQNEPTLSVKVCDEPLYCLQIQDTGRLVACGSQGGSATLLEFCSGLSSLQKNDKTLLAAMFEREAKREKILEARQREQRLKERSRSEQSDAGRDAIDAIDAQSVQQLMARAEEDFFSVVEAELRRRDDTHQVTTHITETVRTSYTTVSVLHCVNKH
;
A
#
# COMPACT_ATOMS: atom_id res chain seq x y z
N MET A 1 38.65 -124.37 -50.73
CA MET A 1 38.81 -123.53 -51.93
C MET A 1 37.43 -123.29 -52.48
N GLU A 2 36.89 -122.08 -52.34
CA GLU A 2 35.71 -121.65 -53.06
C GLU A 2 36.04 -120.37 -53.83
N ILE A 3 35.60 -120.36 -55.08
CA ILE A 3 36.10 -119.56 -56.18
C ILE A 3 35.35 -118.23 -56.21
N VAL A 4 36.10 -117.14 -56.14
CA VAL A 4 35.56 -115.77 -56.21
C VAL A 4 35.30 -115.39 -57.67
N HIS A 5 34.11 -114.88 -57.98
CA HIS A 5 33.86 -114.15 -59.22
C HIS A 5 33.72 -112.65 -58.94
N VAL A 6 34.74 -111.89 -59.37
CA VAL A 6 34.70 -110.44 -59.46
C VAL A 6 34.16 -110.08 -60.84
N TYR A 7 33.11 -109.26 -60.90
CA TYR A 7 32.66 -108.68 -62.16
C TYR A 7 33.39 -107.35 -62.41
N THR A 8 34.23 -107.33 -63.44
CA THR A 8 34.86 -106.12 -63.98
C THR A 8 34.22 -105.78 -65.32
N ARG A 9 33.72 -104.54 -65.46
CA ARG A 9 33.17 -104.03 -66.72
C ARG A 9 34.19 -103.11 -67.39
N VAL A 10 34.37 -103.27 -68.70
CA VAL A 10 35.32 -102.47 -69.49
C VAL A 10 34.80 -101.03 -69.60
N ARG A 11 35.68 -100.05 -69.44
CA ARG A 11 35.34 -98.62 -69.39
C ARG A 11 34.68 -98.08 -70.68
N SER A 12 34.77 -98.80 -71.80
CA SER A 12 34.15 -98.45 -73.10
C SER A 12 32.62 -98.58 -73.14
N ASP A 13 32.01 -99.31 -72.20
CA ASP A 13 30.57 -99.65 -72.24
C ASP A 13 29.70 -98.79 -71.32
N PHE A 14 30.23 -97.65 -70.90
CA PHE A 14 29.45 -96.57 -70.31
C PHE A 14 28.85 -95.70 -71.44
N GLY A 15 27.51 -95.60 -71.54
CA GLY A 15 26.82 -94.52 -72.28
C GLY A 15 25.97 -94.82 -73.53
N ARG A 16 25.28 -95.98 -73.69
CA ARG A 16 24.29 -96.14 -74.78
C ARG A 16 22.93 -95.48 -74.43
N PRO A 17 22.37 -94.56 -75.27
CA PRO A 17 21.06 -93.95 -75.04
C PRO A 17 19.90 -94.87 -75.50
N CYS A 18 18.80 -94.94 -74.75
CA CYS A 18 17.54 -95.58 -75.17
C CYS A 18 16.51 -94.52 -75.62
N LEU A 19 15.89 -94.73 -76.79
CA LEU A 19 14.97 -93.81 -77.46
C LEU A 19 13.50 -94.22 -77.23
N PHE A 20 12.66 -93.30 -76.75
CA PHE A 20 11.23 -93.48 -76.45
C PHE A 20 10.32 -93.24 -77.69
N SER A 21 9.10 -93.82 -77.70
CA SER A 21 7.88 -93.15 -78.22
C SER A 21 6.56 -93.89 -77.88
N ASP A 22 5.51 -93.15 -77.53
CA ASP A 22 4.13 -93.65 -77.38
C ASP A 22 3.29 -93.45 -78.65
N ARG A 23 2.40 -94.39 -78.98
CA ARG A 23 1.32 -94.23 -80.00
C ARG A 23 -0.05 -94.58 -79.40
N GLY A 24 -1.04 -93.71 -79.67
CA GLY A 24 -2.32 -93.65 -78.96
C GLY A 24 -3.47 -94.52 -79.50
N PRO A 25 -4.65 -94.47 -78.84
CA PRO A 25 -5.78 -95.39 -79.06
C PRO A 25 -6.95 -94.81 -79.91
N GLU A 26 -7.67 -95.68 -80.61
CA GLU A 26 -8.81 -95.36 -81.50
C GLU A 26 -10.10 -96.11 -81.07
N LEU A 27 -11.24 -95.41 -81.07
CA LEU A 27 -12.53 -95.85 -80.50
C LEU A 27 -13.51 -96.24 -81.61
N SER A 28 -14.02 -97.48 -81.60
CA SER A 28 -14.70 -98.03 -82.79
C SER A 28 -16.23 -98.12 -82.74
N LEU A 29 -16.88 -98.26 -81.58
CA LEU A 29 -18.35 -98.37 -81.59
C LEU A 29 -19.03 -98.23 -80.22
N ASP A 30 -20.29 -97.79 -80.29
CA ASP A 30 -21.18 -97.45 -79.18
C ASP A 30 -22.61 -97.98 -79.43
N LEU A 31 -23.32 -98.46 -78.39
CA LEU A 31 -24.64 -99.10 -78.45
C LEU A 31 -25.53 -98.77 -77.24
N ARG A 32 -26.85 -98.60 -77.48
CA ARG A 32 -27.84 -98.17 -76.48
C ARG A 32 -28.89 -99.26 -76.13
N PRO A 33 -29.50 -99.26 -74.91
CA PRO A 33 -30.36 -100.36 -74.41
C PRO A 33 -31.89 -100.16 -74.63
N ASP A 34 -32.62 -101.29 -74.81
CA ASP A 34 -34.09 -101.41 -75.00
C ASP A 34 -34.82 -101.83 -73.68
N PRO A 35 -35.94 -101.17 -73.33
CA PRO A 35 -36.60 -101.25 -72.02
C PRO A 35 -37.54 -102.46 -71.75
N SER A 36 -37.80 -103.38 -72.69
CA SER A 36 -38.71 -104.52 -72.45
C SER A 36 -38.08 -105.74 -71.73
N LEU A 37 -36.75 -105.90 -71.82
CA LEU A 37 -35.97 -106.99 -71.19
C LEU A 37 -35.53 -106.69 -69.75
N THR A 38 -35.81 -105.49 -69.23
CA THR A 38 -35.49 -105.09 -67.85
C THR A 38 -36.29 -105.85 -66.79
N GLN A 39 -37.43 -106.47 -67.14
CA GLN A 39 -38.31 -107.14 -66.17
C GLN A 39 -37.96 -108.61 -65.87
N GLU A 40 -37.09 -109.27 -66.66
CA GLU A 40 -36.71 -110.69 -66.46
C GLU A 40 -35.20 -110.93 -66.27
N PHE A 41 -34.38 -109.88 -66.20
CA PHE A 41 -32.93 -110.08 -66.14
C PHE A 41 -32.45 -110.53 -64.76
N ILE A 42 -32.09 -111.80 -64.65
CA ILE A 42 -31.35 -112.36 -63.53
C ILE A 42 -30.34 -113.36 -64.09
N GLN A 43 -29.06 -113.04 -64.17
CA GLN A 43 -28.07 -114.11 -63.99
C GLN A 43 -26.71 -113.65 -63.51
N ARG A 44 -26.22 -114.49 -62.60
CA ARG A 44 -25.01 -114.44 -61.79
C ARG A 44 -23.72 -114.60 -62.60
N THR A 45 -22.67 -114.03 -62.03
CA THR A 45 -21.31 -114.04 -62.57
C THR A 45 -20.36 -114.81 -61.64
N THR A 46 -19.46 -115.56 -62.25
CA THR A 46 -18.29 -116.20 -61.64
C THR A 46 -17.40 -115.18 -60.92
N ARG A 47 -16.59 -115.62 -59.95
CA ARG A 47 -15.62 -114.73 -59.30
C ARG A 47 -14.23 -115.33 -59.14
N ASP A 48 -13.28 -114.65 -59.76
CA ASP A 48 -11.86 -114.71 -59.46
C ASP A 48 -11.59 -114.08 -58.09
N GLN A 49 -10.71 -114.69 -57.29
CA GLN A 49 -10.33 -114.19 -55.98
C GLN A 49 -8.83 -113.87 -55.94
N ALA A 50 -8.52 -112.59 -55.79
CA ALA A 50 -7.16 -112.12 -55.54
C ALA A 50 -6.77 -112.45 -54.08
N THR A 51 -5.56 -112.97 -53.89
CA THR A 51 -4.96 -113.27 -52.58
C THR A 51 -4.08 -112.11 -52.12
N GLN A 52 -4.35 -111.57 -50.93
CA GLN A 52 -3.58 -110.49 -50.31
C GLN A 52 -2.76 -111.07 -49.14
N ALA A 53 -1.43 -111.12 -49.29
CA ALA A 53 -0.50 -111.57 -48.26
C ALA A 53 -0.02 -110.41 -47.36
N ARG A 54 -0.96 -109.58 -46.89
CA ARG A 54 -0.69 -108.51 -45.92
C ARG A 54 -1.58 -108.74 -44.72
N THR A 55 -1.01 -108.72 -43.52
CA THR A 55 -1.74 -108.85 -42.25
C THR A 55 -2.71 -107.68 -42.08
N ASP A 56 -3.90 -107.94 -41.53
CA ASP A 56 -4.85 -106.88 -41.16
C ASP A 56 -4.19 -105.92 -40.17
N MET A 57 -4.26 -104.63 -40.46
CA MET A 57 -3.72 -103.58 -39.62
C MET A 57 -4.89 -102.86 -38.95
N SER A 58 -4.89 -102.78 -37.62
CA SER A 58 -5.77 -101.86 -36.87
C SER A 58 -4.93 -100.68 -36.37
N GLU A 59 -5.34 -99.46 -36.71
CA GLU A 59 -4.70 -98.24 -36.23
C GLU A 59 -5.34 -97.81 -34.90
N HIS A 60 -4.54 -97.58 -33.87
CA HIS A 60 -4.97 -96.95 -32.61
C HIS A 60 -4.09 -95.73 -32.37
N GLN A 61 -4.70 -94.55 -32.30
CA GLN A 61 -3.98 -93.31 -32.03
C GLN A 61 -3.95 -93.08 -30.52
N VAL A 62 -2.74 -93.06 -29.95
CA VAL A 62 -2.48 -92.69 -28.56
C VAL A 62 -1.61 -91.44 -28.59
N ASN A 63 -2.06 -90.39 -27.90
CA ASN A 63 -1.31 -89.16 -27.73
C ASN A 63 -0.92 -89.04 -26.26
N THR A 64 0.37 -89.13 -25.95
CA THR A 64 0.90 -88.77 -24.63
C THR A 64 1.23 -87.28 -24.62
N GLU A 65 0.75 -86.55 -23.61
CA GLU A 65 1.10 -85.14 -23.45
C GLU A 65 2.61 -84.96 -23.32
N ARG A 66 3.15 -83.94 -23.98
CA ARG A 66 4.59 -83.68 -24.03
C ARG A 66 5.07 -83.21 -22.66
N PHE A 67 5.79 -84.06 -21.94
CA PHE A 67 6.51 -83.67 -20.72
C PHE A 67 7.69 -82.76 -21.08
N VAL A 68 7.70 -81.54 -20.55
CA VAL A 68 8.77 -80.56 -20.79
C VAL A 68 9.72 -80.57 -19.61
N THR A 69 10.93 -81.11 -19.80
CA THR A 69 12.06 -80.97 -18.88
C THR A 69 12.98 -79.84 -19.33
N GLU A 70 13.26 -78.89 -18.43
CA GLU A 70 14.32 -77.91 -18.61
C GLU A 70 15.58 -78.34 -17.85
N SER A 71 16.72 -78.35 -18.52
CA SER A 71 18.03 -78.51 -17.90
C SER A 71 18.54 -77.14 -17.47
N ARG A 72 18.60 -76.87 -16.15
CA ARG A 72 19.17 -75.63 -15.62
C ARG A 72 20.60 -75.88 -15.12
N GLY A 73 21.56 -75.16 -15.70
CA GLY A 73 22.92 -75.05 -15.17
C GLY A 73 23.11 -73.71 -14.47
N MET A 74 23.93 -73.66 -13.42
CA MET A 74 24.37 -72.42 -12.78
C MET A 74 25.71 -71.99 -13.38
N ASN A 75 25.77 -70.79 -13.95
CA ASN A 75 27.05 -70.13 -14.29
C ASN A 75 27.47 -69.27 -13.10
N HIS A 76 28.56 -69.64 -12.42
CA HIS A 76 29.25 -68.72 -11.49
C HIS A 76 30.12 -67.76 -12.32
N THR A 77 29.77 -66.47 -12.34
CA THR A 77 30.56 -65.40 -12.98
C THR A 77 31.33 -64.60 -11.94
N GLU A 78 32.16 -65.28 -11.13
CA GLU A 78 33.08 -64.61 -10.22
C GLU A 78 34.53 -64.86 -10.65
N GLY A 79 35.22 -63.78 -11.02
CA GLY A 79 36.67 -63.76 -11.24
C GLY A 79 37.12 -63.94 -12.70
N GLY A 80 37.75 -62.90 -13.25
CA GLY A 80 38.44 -62.93 -14.56
C GLY A 80 39.85 -63.51 -14.49
N TRP A 81 40.11 -64.41 -13.54
CA TRP A 81 41.41 -65.07 -13.43
C TRP A 81 41.57 -66.10 -14.57
N PRO A 82 42.80 -66.31 -15.08
CA PRO A 82 43.04 -67.37 -16.06
C PRO A 82 42.63 -68.74 -15.50
N LYS A 83 42.25 -69.66 -16.40
CA LYS A 83 41.70 -70.99 -16.04
C LYS A 83 42.58 -71.82 -15.10
N ASP A 84 43.87 -71.53 -15.04
CA ASP A 84 44.88 -72.26 -14.27
C ASP A 84 45.21 -71.65 -12.90
N VAL A 85 44.50 -70.57 -12.50
CA VAL A 85 44.73 -69.87 -11.22
C VAL A 85 43.45 -69.89 -10.41
N ASP A 86 43.48 -70.58 -9.27
CA ASP A 86 42.34 -70.59 -8.35
C ASP A 86 42.28 -69.27 -7.56
N PRO A 87 41.19 -68.48 -7.65
CA PRO A 87 41.04 -67.24 -6.90
C PRO A 87 41.00 -67.43 -5.38
N ASN A 88 40.58 -68.61 -4.92
CA ASN A 88 40.46 -68.91 -3.48
C ASN A 88 41.82 -69.23 -2.85
N GLU A 89 42.82 -69.57 -3.67
CA GLU A 89 44.18 -69.83 -3.20
C GLU A 89 45.04 -68.56 -3.28
N MET A 90 45.21 -67.90 -2.14
CA MET A 90 45.93 -66.63 -2.03
C MET A 90 47.39 -66.71 -2.52
N GLU A 91 48.05 -67.85 -2.37
CA GLU A 91 49.42 -68.02 -2.90
C GLU A 91 49.46 -67.99 -4.43
N GLN A 92 48.50 -68.62 -5.11
CA GLN A 92 48.46 -68.69 -6.57
C GLN A 92 48.18 -67.31 -7.17
N THR A 93 47.23 -66.56 -6.60
CA THR A 93 46.91 -65.20 -7.06
C THR A 93 48.09 -64.23 -6.87
N ILE A 94 48.82 -64.32 -5.75
CA ILE A 94 50.03 -63.51 -5.51
C ILE A 94 51.16 -63.90 -6.47
N ARG A 95 51.39 -65.19 -6.70
CA ARG A 95 52.40 -65.66 -7.67
C ARG A 95 52.08 -65.18 -9.08
N PHE A 96 50.81 -65.23 -9.48
CA PHE A 96 50.37 -64.74 -10.79
C PHE A 96 50.58 -63.23 -10.93
N ARG A 97 50.14 -62.42 -9.95
CA ARG A 97 50.38 -60.96 -9.95
C ARG A 97 51.87 -60.63 -10.04
N LYS A 98 52.71 -61.27 -9.21
CA LYS A 98 54.17 -61.08 -9.25
C LYS A 98 54.80 -61.50 -10.59
N LYS A 99 54.23 -62.49 -11.27
CA LYS A 99 54.68 -62.89 -12.62
C LYS A 99 54.34 -61.81 -13.65
N VAL A 100 53.14 -61.25 -13.60
CA VAL A 100 52.69 -60.16 -14.50
C VAL A 100 53.44 -58.86 -14.20
N GLU A 101 53.66 -58.52 -12.93
CA GLU A 101 54.40 -57.32 -12.52
C GLU A 101 55.85 -57.33 -12.98
N LYS A 102 56.45 -58.51 -13.13
CA LYS A 102 57.81 -58.69 -13.64
C LYS A 102 57.90 -58.77 -15.16
N ASP A 103 56.77 -58.79 -15.85
CA ASP A 103 56.76 -58.80 -17.30
C ASP A 103 57.26 -57.46 -17.85
N GLU A 104 58.14 -57.50 -18.85
CA GLU A 104 58.74 -56.29 -19.41
C GLU A 104 57.69 -55.40 -20.07
N GLY A 105 56.66 -56.00 -20.67
CA GLY A 105 55.52 -55.27 -21.23
C GLY A 105 54.76 -54.47 -20.18
N PHE A 106 54.54 -55.05 -18.99
CA PHE A 106 53.87 -54.37 -17.88
C PHE A 106 54.72 -53.25 -17.29
N MET A 107 56.01 -53.52 -17.03
CA MET A 107 56.93 -52.53 -16.46
C MET A 107 57.15 -51.31 -17.36
N ASN A 108 57.09 -51.48 -18.68
CA ASN A 108 57.23 -50.38 -19.64
C ASN A 108 55.91 -49.61 -19.84
N SER A 109 54.77 -50.32 -19.85
CA SER A 109 53.46 -49.71 -20.10
C SER A 109 52.96 -48.85 -18.94
N ILE A 110 53.23 -49.24 -17.69
CA ILE A 110 52.75 -48.51 -16.50
C ILE A 110 53.35 -47.09 -16.39
N PRO A 111 54.68 -46.87 -16.51
CA PRO A 111 55.25 -45.52 -16.53
C PRO A 111 54.77 -44.70 -17.72
N GLN A 112 54.60 -45.33 -18.89
CA GLN A 112 54.09 -44.66 -20.09
C GLN A 112 52.66 -44.14 -19.88
N LEU A 113 51.76 -44.98 -19.38
CA LEU A 113 50.39 -44.59 -19.05
C LEU A 113 50.35 -43.60 -17.88
N GLY A 114 51.26 -43.74 -16.92
CA GLY A 114 51.42 -42.80 -15.81
C GLY A 114 51.82 -41.39 -16.28
N SER A 115 52.68 -41.29 -17.30
CA SER A 115 53.04 -40.00 -17.91
C SER A 115 51.84 -39.34 -18.61
N VAL A 116 51.03 -40.12 -19.33
CA VAL A 116 49.80 -39.63 -19.98
C VAL A 116 48.78 -39.18 -18.94
N MET A 117 48.54 -40.00 -17.90
CA MET A 117 47.62 -39.66 -16.80
C MET A 117 48.08 -38.40 -16.05
N GLY A 118 49.39 -38.28 -15.80
CA GLY A 118 49.97 -37.10 -15.14
C GLY A 118 49.71 -35.81 -15.91
N HIS A 119 49.80 -35.86 -17.25
CA HIS A 119 49.45 -34.72 -18.10
C HIS A 119 47.97 -34.33 -17.97
N CYS A 120 47.04 -35.29 -18.06
CA CYS A 120 45.61 -35.04 -17.91
C CYS A 120 45.26 -34.47 -16.52
N LEU A 121 45.93 -34.93 -15.47
CA LEU A 121 45.71 -34.45 -14.11
C LEU A 121 46.20 -33.01 -13.93
N GLN A 122 47.37 -32.67 -14.47
CA GLN A 122 47.87 -31.29 -14.48
C GLN A 122 46.95 -30.36 -15.29
N GLN A 123 46.38 -30.85 -16.40
CA GLN A 123 45.44 -30.10 -17.21
C GLN A 123 44.13 -29.79 -16.48
N ASN A 124 43.56 -30.78 -15.79
CA ASN A 124 42.34 -30.59 -14.99
C ASN A 124 42.58 -29.64 -13.80
N ASN A 125 43.78 -29.64 -13.22
CA ASN A 125 44.13 -28.71 -12.13
C ASN A 125 44.48 -27.30 -12.62
N ALA A 126 44.80 -27.11 -13.89
CA ALA A 126 45.18 -25.79 -14.40
C ALA A 126 43.98 -24.83 -14.41
N LEU A 127 42.81 -25.32 -14.81
CA LEU A 127 41.56 -24.58 -14.88
C LEU A 127 40.39 -25.54 -14.65
N ASP A 128 39.54 -25.23 -13.68
CA ASP A 128 38.29 -25.97 -13.47
C ASP A 128 37.24 -25.54 -14.51
N ILE A 129 37.15 -26.30 -15.60
CA ILE A 129 36.20 -26.06 -16.68
C ILE A 129 34.73 -26.25 -16.28
N PHE A 130 34.47 -26.83 -15.10
CA PHE A 130 33.12 -27.07 -14.59
C PHE A 130 32.70 -26.02 -13.55
N GLN A 131 33.56 -25.04 -13.23
CA GLN A 131 33.21 -23.94 -12.36
C GLN A 131 32.23 -22.98 -13.07
N GLU A 132 31.00 -22.93 -12.58
CA GLU A 132 29.99 -21.98 -13.05
C GLU A 132 30.14 -20.66 -12.28
N TYR A 133 30.53 -19.60 -13.00
CA TYR A 133 30.62 -18.25 -12.43
C TYR A 133 29.22 -17.64 -12.28
N CYS A 134 28.97 -16.93 -11.18
CA CYS A 134 27.71 -16.22 -10.89
C CYS A 134 26.47 -17.10 -10.62
N SER A 135 26.62 -18.35 -10.14
CA SER A 135 25.50 -19.22 -9.78
C SER A 135 24.73 -18.79 -8.51
N GLU A 136 25.32 -17.93 -7.68
CA GLU A 136 24.73 -17.38 -6.44
C GLU A 136 24.80 -15.84 -6.38
N GLU A 137 24.62 -15.14 -7.51
CA GLU A 137 24.26 -13.73 -7.41
C GLU A 137 22.77 -13.65 -7.05
N ASP A 138 22.46 -13.48 -5.76
CA ASP A 138 21.21 -12.84 -5.36
C ASP A 138 21.16 -11.54 -6.16
N GLU A 139 20.26 -11.44 -7.15
CA GLU A 139 20.03 -10.20 -7.89
C GLU A 139 19.84 -9.09 -6.85
N GLY A 140 20.84 -8.22 -6.71
CA GLY A 140 20.74 -7.09 -5.79
C GLY A 140 19.47 -6.33 -6.12
N GLU A 141 18.67 -6.00 -5.10
CA GLU A 141 17.39 -5.29 -5.28
C GLU A 141 17.60 -4.11 -6.25
N VAL A 142 17.06 -4.24 -7.47
CA VAL A 142 17.12 -3.18 -8.47
C VAL A 142 16.31 -2.02 -7.90
N VAL A 143 17.01 -0.98 -7.45
CA VAL A 143 16.39 0.23 -6.91
C VAL A 143 15.79 1.01 -8.09
N GLU A 144 14.58 0.64 -8.48
CA GLU A 144 13.80 1.42 -9.43
C GLU A 144 13.53 2.82 -8.86
N PRO A 145 13.61 3.89 -9.68
CA PRO A 145 13.22 5.21 -9.24
C PRO A 145 11.75 5.21 -8.78
N PRO A 146 11.39 5.95 -7.73
CA PRO A 146 10.02 6.02 -7.24
C PRO A 146 9.11 6.53 -8.36
N SER A 147 8.06 5.78 -8.68
CA SER A 147 7.10 6.12 -9.73
C SER A 147 5.68 5.79 -9.31
N ALA A 148 4.73 6.53 -9.87
CA ALA A 148 3.30 6.29 -9.72
C ALA A 148 2.64 6.30 -11.10
N LYS A 149 1.69 5.40 -11.31
CA LYS A 149 0.94 5.28 -12.57
C LYS A 149 -0.55 5.47 -12.32
N THR A 150 -1.21 6.29 -13.12
CA THR A 150 -2.67 6.39 -13.08
C THR A 150 -3.29 5.17 -13.75
N ILE A 151 -4.09 4.41 -12.99
CA ILE A 151 -4.83 3.25 -13.52
C ILE A 151 -6.18 3.72 -14.06
N ASN A 152 -7.02 4.28 -13.19
CA ASN A 152 -8.42 4.57 -13.47
C ASN A 152 -8.82 5.96 -12.97
N ILE A 153 -9.87 6.52 -13.57
CA ILE A 153 -10.47 7.79 -13.16
C ILE A 153 -11.98 7.61 -13.10
N PHE A 154 -12.53 7.64 -11.89
CA PHE A 154 -13.97 7.60 -11.64
C PHE A 154 -14.52 9.01 -11.69
N ARG A 155 -15.51 9.26 -12.55
CA ARG A 155 -16.08 10.61 -12.74
C ARG A 155 -17.51 10.64 -12.28
N ASP A 156 -17.91 11.71 -11.60
CA ASP A 156 -19.30 11.96 -11.26
C ASP A 156 -20.17 11.86 -12.54
N PRO A 157 -21.16 10.95 -12.59
CA PRO A 157 -22.01 10.77 -13.77
C PRO A 157 -22.92 11.98 -14.07
N ASN A 158 -23.09 12.90 -13.11
CA ASN A 158 -23.94 14.07 -13.29
C ASN A 158 -23.29 15.14 -14.17
N GLU A 159 -24.11 15.95 -14.85
CA GLU A 159 -23.64 17.06 -15.68
C GLU A 159 -22.91 18.13 -14.85
N VAL A 160 -23.48 18.47 -13.70
CA VAL A 160 -22.83 19.35 -12.70
C VAL A 160 -21.94 18.49 -11.83
N ARG A 161 -20.63 18.61 -12.02
CA ARG A 161 -19.64 17.86 -11.25
C ARG A 161 -19.50 18.43 -9.84
N ARG A 162 -19.50 17.53 -8.85
CA ARG A 162 -19.46 17.87 -7.42
C ARG A 162 -18.13 17.41 -6.84
N THR A 163 -17.61 18.12 -5.85
CA THR A 163 -16.34 17.76 -5.20
C THR A 163 -16.42 16.38 -4.58
N VAL A 164 -15.37 15.57 -4.77
CA VAL A 164 -15.20 14.34 -4.00
C VAL A 164 -14.62 14.70 -2.64
N THR A 165 -15.45 14.72 -1.60
CA THR A 165 -15.05 15.20 -0.27
C THR A 165 -14.46 14.12 0.61
N CYS A 166 -14.84 12.85 0.39
CA CYS A 166 -14.31 11.74 1.16
C CYS A 166 -14.33 10.46 0.33
N LEU A 167 -13.36 9.59 0.58
CA LEU A 167 -13.23 8.28 -0.03
C LEU A 167 -13.09 7.23 1.07
N SER A 168 -13.57 6.01 0.81
CA SER A 168 -13.39 4.88 1.71
C SER A 168 -13.25 3.58 0.94
N TRP A 169 -12.20 2.82 1.27
CA TRP A 169 -11.91 1.53 0.66
C TRP A 169 -12.80 0.44 1.24
N HIS A 170 -13.23 -0.48 0.37
CA HIS A 170 -13.90 -1.70 0.81
C HIS A 170 -12.91 -2.60 1.58
N PRO A 171 -13.26 -3.07 2.79
CA PRO A 171 -12.32 -3.74 3.70
C PRO A 171 -11.89 -5.14 3.21
N ASP A 172 -12.68 -5.78 2.35
CA ASP A 172 -12.32 -7.08 1.78
C ASP A 172 -11.65 -6.89 0.41
N GLY A 173 -10.30 -6.94 0.42
CA GLY A 173 -9.45 -6.91 -0.77
C GLY A 173 -9.41 -5.58 -1.52
N GLY A 174 -10.11 -4.54 -1.04
CA GLY A 174 -10.13 -3.21 -1.64
C GLY A 174 -10.50 -3.18 -3.12
N LYS A 175 -11.44 -4.03 -3.56
CA LYS A 175 -11.91 -4.06 -4.96
C LYS A 175 -12.87 -2.93 -5.31
N LYS A 176 -13.49 -2.34 -4.29
CA LYS A 176 -14.49 -1.28 -4.41
C LYS A 176 -14.07 -0.05 -3.62
N LEU A 177 -14.50 1.11 -4.11
CA LEU A 177 -14.21 2.41 -3.54
C LEU A 177 -15.53 3.17 -3.38
N ALA A 178 -15.90 3.50 -2.14
CA ALA A 178 -17.00 4.41 -1.89
C ALA A 178 -16.49 5.86 -1.95
N GLY A 179 -17.24 6.73 -2.61
CA GLY A 179 -16.96 8.16 -2.67
C GLY A 179 -18.17 8.99 -2.27
N ALA A 180 -17.94 9.95 -1.38
CA ALA A 180 -18.90 10.98 -1.00
C ALA A 180 -18.73 12.19 -1.93
N TYR A 181 -19.85 12.66 -2.49
CA TYR A 181 -19.88 13.78 -3.43
C TYR A 181 -20.74 14.90 -2.84
N SER A 182 -20.14 16.07 -2.66
CA SER A 182 -20.87 17.24 -2.15
C SER A 182 -20.27 18.56 -2.64
N CYS A 183 -21.05 19.64 -2.53
CA CYS A 183 -20.59 21.00 -2.75
C CYS A 183 -20.67 21.75 -1.43
N LEU A 184 -19.52 21.99 -0.79
CA LEU A 184 -19.48 22.74 0.48
C LEU A 184 -19.62 24.25 0.28
N HIS A 185 -19.52 24.74 -0.97
CA HIS A 185 -19.72 26.14 -1.31
C HIS A 185 -21.22 26.43 -1.46
N PHE A 186 -21.88 26.77 -0.34
CA PHE A 186 -23.34 26.92 -0.28
C PHE A 186 -23.90 27.91 -1.31
N GLN A 187 -23.17 28.97 -1.65
CA GLN A 187 -23.60 29.98 -2.63
C GLN A 187 -23.60 29.46 -4.08
N THR A 188 -22.81 28.43 -4.36
CA THR A 188 -22.68 27.82 -5.68
C THR A 188 -23.64 26.63 -5.86
N SER A 189 -24.29 26.19 -4.77
CA SER A 189 -25.23 25.07 -4.79
C SER A 189 -26.48 25.46 -5.59
N GLN A 190 -26.68 24.82 -6.74
CA GLN A 190 -27.87 25.00 -7.56
C GLN A 190 -29.01 24.13 -7.03
N SER A 191 -30.26 24.58 -7.15
CA SER A 191 -31.44 23.85 -6.66
C SER A 191 -31.66 22.48 -7.31
N ASN A 192 -31.06 22.22 -8.47
CA ASN A 192 -31.17 20.97 -9.23
C ASN A 192 -29.95 20.04 -9.04
N MET A 193 -29.08 20.34 -8.08
CA MET A 193 -27.86 19.57 -7.85
C MET A 193 -28.22 18.20 -7.24
N CYS A 194 -27.67 17.14 -7.82
CA CYS A 194 -27.89 15.79 -7.31
C CYS A 194 -27.24 15.62 -5.93
N GLU A 195 -27.83 14.81 -5.06
CA GLU A 195 -27.32 14.49 -3.71
C GLU A 195 -26.67 13.10 -3.64
N ASP A 196 -26.78 12.33 -4.72
CA ASP A 196 -26.36 10.93 -4.77
C ASP A 196 -24.85 10.78 -4.59
N SER A 197 -24.42 9.72 -3.93
CA SER A 197 -23.01 9.31 -3.84
C SER A 197 -22.84 7.92 -4.42
N TYR A 198 -21.60 7.46 -4.58
CA TYR A 198 -21.35 6.30 -5.44
C TYR A 198 -20.37 5.31 -4.82
N ILE A 199 -20.62 4.03 -5.09
CA ILE A 199 -19.67 2.94 -4.89
C ILE A 199 -19.17 2.53 -6.27
N TRP A 200 -17.86 2.61 -6.45
CA TRP A 200 -17.17 2.29 -7.68
C TRP A 200 -16.50 0.93 -7.56
N ASP A 201 -16.50 0.18 -8.66
CA ASP A 201 -15.69 -1.01 -8.84
C ASP A 201 -14.43 -0.64 -9.63
N ILE A 202 -13.26 -1.11 -9.18
CA ILE A 202 -11.98 -0.81 -9.82
C ILE A 202 -11.91 -1.42 -11.21
N GLU A 203 -12.54 -2.58 -11.43
CA GLU A 203 -12.54 -3.24 -12.74
C GLU A 203 -13.41 -2.46 -13.75
N ASN A 204 -14.43 -1.74 -13.27
CA ASN A 204 -15.44 -1.08 -14.09
C ASN A 204 -15.54 0.43 -13.79
N PRO A 205 -14.64 1.27 -14.34
CA PRO A 205 -14.58 2.70 -13.99
C PRO A 205 -15.68 3.57 -14.63
N ASN A 206 -16.37 3.08 -15.66
CA ASN A 206 -17.29 3.90 -16.46
C ASN A 206 -18.66 4.12 -15.80
N ARG A 207 -19.06 3.25 -14.86
CA ARG A 207 -20.36 3.34 -14.18
C ARG A 207 -20.21 2.92 -12.72
N PRO A 208 -20.92 3.60 -11.80
CA PRO A 208 -20.94 3.18 -10.41
C PRO A 208 -21.66 1.83 -10.30
N GLU A 209 -21.16 0.97 -9.41
CA GLU A 209 -21.80 -0.31 -9.10
C GLU A 209 -23.11 -0.08 -8.34
N LEU A 210 -23.07 0.82 -7.35
CA LEU A 210 -24.21 1.18 -6.53
C LEU A 210 -24.25 2.71 -6.35
N THR A 211 -25.43 3.28 -6.55
CA THR A 211 -25.72 4.67 -6.24
C THR A 211 -26.38 4.76 -4.87
N LEU A 212 -25.77 5.49 -3.95
CA LEU A 212 -26.30 5.80 -2.63
C LEU A 212 -27.15 7.07 -2.72
N LYS A 213 -28.39 7.01 -2.24
CA LYS A 213 -29.36 8.12 -2.30
C LYS A 213 -29.65 8.64 -0.91
N PRO A 214 -28.82 9.57 -0.37
CA PRO A 214 -29.06 10.18 0.93
C PRO A 214 -30.21 11.19 0.86
N VAL A 215 -30.64 11.69 2.03
CA VAL A 215 -31.65 12.77 2.16
C VAL A 215 -31.02 14.17 2.03
N SER A 216 -29.69 14.24 2.13
CA SER A 216 -28.87 15.44 1.99
C SER A 216 -27.47 15.01 1.53
N PRO A 217 -26.73 15.82 0.75
CA PRO A 217 -25.42 15.44 0.21
C PRO A 217 -24.47 14.88 1.27
N LEU A 218 -23.78 13.79 0.94
CA LEU A 218 -22.79 13.18 1.82
C LEU A 218 -21.49 13.97 1.80
N VAL A 219 -21.00 14.31 2.99
CA VAL A 219 -19.71 14.99 3.19
C VAL A 219 -18.63 13.97 3.50
N CYS A 220 -18.93 12.98 4.33
CA CYS A 220 -18.03 11.88 4.66
C CYS A 220 -18.73 10.53 4.56
N ILE A 221 -17.97 9.47 4.26
CA ILE A 221 -18.46 8.10 4.18
C ILE A 221 -17.36 7.13 4.61
N GLU A 222 -17.73 6.09 5.36
CA GLU A 222 -16.78 5.08 5.82
C GLU A 222 -17.37 3.67 5.81
N TYR A 223 -16.66 2.73 5.18
CA TYR A 223 -16.97 1.29 5.28
C TYR A 223 -16.69 0.76 6.67
N ASN A 224 -17.56 -0.15 7.12
CA ASN A 224 -17.31 -0.83 8.38
C ASN A 224 -16.14 -1.83 8.22
N PRO A 225 -15.06 -1.72 9.00
CA PRO A 225 -13.91 -2.61 8.88
C PRO A 225 -14.22 -4.07 9.25
N LYS A 226 -15.34 -4.35 9.92
CA LYS A 226 -15.76 -5.71 10.31
C LYS A 226 -16.81 -6.32 9.39
N ASP A 227 -17.72 -5.51 8.84
CA ASP A 227 -18.79 -5.98 7.94
C ASP A 227 -18.71 -5.22 6.61
N PRO A 228 -18.15 -5.84 5.55
CA PRO A 228 -17.94 -5.19 4.25
C PRO A 228 -19.22 -4.69 3.58
N HIS A 229 -20.39 -5.20 3.99
CA HIS A 229 -21.66 -4.80 3.40
C HIS A 229 -22.23 -3.49 3.96
N THR A 230 -21.65 -2.98 5.04
CA THR A 230 -22.21 -1.87 5.80
C THR A 230 -21.36 -0.61 5.72
N LEU A 231 -22.05 0.52 5.63
CA LEU A 231 -21.47 1.85 5.46
C LEU A 231 -22.17 2.83 6.39
N VAL A 232 -21.42 3.81 6.89
CA VAL A 232 -21.98 4.96 7.60
C VAL A 232 -21.50 6.23 6.91
N GLY A 233 -22.36 7.24 6.87
CA GLY A 233 -22.03 8.51 6.23
C GLY A 233 -22.63 9.69 6.97
N GLY A 234 -21.88 10.78 6.96
CA GLY A 234 -22.29 12.07 7.51
C GLY A 234 -22.78 12.98 6.39
N THR A 235 -23.95 13.59 6.59
CA THR A 235 -24.57 14.48 5.60
C THR A 235 -24.24 15.95 5.89
N TYR A 236 -24.48 16.80 4.89
CA TYR A 236 -24.36 18.25 5.03
C TYR A 236 -25.35 18.83 6.06
N SER A 237 -26.51 18.22 6.22
CA SER A 237 -27.53 18.62 7.21
C SER A 237 -27.17 18.35 8.67
N GLY A 238 -26.05 17.66 8.93
CA GLY A 238 -25.66 17.21 10.28
C GLY A 238 -26.20 15.84 10.67
N GLN A 239 -27.14 15.29 9.90
CA GLN A 239 -27.65 13.93 10.10
C GLN A 239 -26.65 12.87 9.67
N ILE A 240 -26.75 11.70 10.31
CA ILE A 240 -25.97 10.50 10.01
C ILE A 240 -26.88 9.45 9.41
N ALA A 241 -26.39 8.84 8.36
CA ALA A 241 -27.10 7.81 7.64
C ALA A 241 -26.29 6.52 7.60
N TYR A 242 -27.00 5.40 7.66
CA TYR A 242 -26.46 4.06 7.63
C TYR A 242 -26.99 3.30 6.43
N TRP A 243 -26.10 2.60 5.73
CA TRP A 243 -26.42 1.82 4.54
C TRP A 243 -26.00 0.37 4.68
N ASP A 244 -26.81 -0.51 4.10
CA ASP A 244 -26.46 -1.90 3.84
C ASP A 244 -26.57 -2.13 2.33
N THR A 245 -25.43 -2.41 1.70
CA THR A 245 -25.32 -2.63 0.24
C THR A 245 -26.22 -3.75 -0.27
N ARG A 246 -26.61 -4.70 0.58
CA ARG A 246 -27.51 -5.80 0.24
C ARG A 246 -28.98 -5.37 0.15
N ARG A 247 -29.34 -4.26 0.80
CA ARG A 247 -30.72 -3.73 0.86
C ARG A 247 -31.02 -2.72 -0.24
N GLY A 248 -30.00 -2.20 -0.92
CA GLY A 248 -30.12 -1.32 -2.08
C GLY A 248 -29.55 0.09 -1.85
N SER A 249 -30.09 1.06 -2.59
CA SER A 249 -29.54 2.43 -2.68
C SER A 249 -29.94 3.38 -1.56
N LEU A 250 -31.06 3.11 -0.87
CA LEU A 250 -31.61 3.99 0.15
C LEU A 250 -30.96 3.72 1.52
N PRO A 251 -30.83 4.74 2.38
CA PRO A 251 -30.36 4.54 3.74
C PRO A 251 -31.30 3.59 4.47
N VAL A 252 -30.71 2.66 5.20
CA VAL A 252 -31.43 1.71 6.06
C VAL A 252 -32.02 2.43 7.26
N GLU A 253 -31.25 3.34 7.84
CA GLU A 253 -31.64 4.14 8.99
C GLU A 253 -30.96 5.51 8.92
N LEU A 254 -31.64 6.53 9.45
CA LEU A 254 -31.22 7.93 9.46
C LEU A 254 -31.43 8.48 10.87
N SER A 255 -30.47 9.26 11.36
CA SER A 255 -30.57 9.87 12.68
C SER A 255 -31.62 10.97 12.75
N SER A 256 -32.16 11.23 13.94
CA SER A 256 -33.14 12.32 14.12
C SER A 256 -32.47 13.68 14.00
N VAL A 257 -33.09 14.63 13.30
CA VAL A 257 -32.55 15.99 13.11
C VAL A 257 -32.30 16.68 14.46
N GLU A 258 -33.18 16.48 15.43
CA GLU A 258 -33.12 17.12 16.76
C GLU A 258 -31.88 16.73 17.58
N HIS A 259 -31.41 15.49 17.42
CA HIS A 259 -30.32 14.94 18.23
C HIS A 259 -28.99 14.81 17.47
N SER A 260 -28.99 15.15 16.18
CA SER A 260 -27.84 15.14 15.28
C SER A 260 -26.99 16.40 15.42
N HIS A 261 -25.91 16.48 14.63
CA HIS A 261 -25.13 17.71 14.52
C HIS A 261 -25.97 18.83 13.90
N ARG A 262 -25.59 20.08 14.21
CA ARG A 262 -26.24 21.28 13.62
C ARG A 262 -25.57 21.76 12.34
N ASP A 263 -24.33 21.35 12.17
CA ASP A 263 -23.45 21.71 11.07
C ASP A 263 -23.09 20.46 10.25
N PRO A 264 -22.49 20.62 9.05
CA PRO A 264 -22.02 19.50 8.25
C PRO A 264 -21.11 18.54 9.03
N VAL A 265 -21.29 17.24 8.80
CA VAL A 265 -20.44 16.21 9.42
C VAL A 265 -19.20 15.99 8.56
N TYR A 266 -18.05 16.50 9.00
CA TYR A 266 -16.81 16.46 8.22
C TYR A 266 -16.10 15.10 8.27
N LYS A 267 -16.21 14.39 9.40
CA LYS A 267 -15.62 13.06 9.55
C LYS A 267 -16.52 12.16 10.37
N ILE A 268 -16.63 10.92 9.93
CA ILE A 268 -17.26 9.82 10.65
C ILE A 268 -16.29 8.65 10.63
N ILE A 269 -16.08 7.99 11.76
CA ILE A 269 -15.16 6.84 11.87
C ILE A 269 -15.78 5.70 12.67
N TRP A 270 -15.50 4.46 12.30
CA TRP A 270 -15.97 3.29 13.04
C TRP A 270 -15.15 3.05 14.31
N LEU A 271 -15.85 2.68 15.37
CA LEU A 271 -15.24 2.19 16.60
C LEU A 271 -15.13 0.67 16.56
N GLN A 272 -13.97 0.15 16.97
CA GLN A 272 -13.80 -1.29 17.11
C GLN A 272 -14.43 -1.81 18.42
N SER A 273 -15.75 -1.78 18.48
CA SER A 273 -16.53 -2.42 19.54
C SER A 273 -16.63 -3.93 19.29
N LYS A 274 -16.99 -4.72 20.31
CA LYS A 274 -17.16 -6.17 20.14
C LYS A 274 -18.21 -6.49 19.06
N THR A 275 -19.28 -5.69 19.00
CA THR A 275 -20.39 -5.82 18.06
C THR A 275 -20.09 -5.22 16.69
N GLY A 276 -19.15 -4.27 16.58
CA GLY A 276 -18.82 -3.62 15.31
C GLY A 276 -19.90 -2.66 14.81
N THR A 277 -20.65 -2.08 15.75
CA THR A 277 -21.85 -1.26 15.47
C THR A 277 -21.70 0.19 15.89
N ASP A 278 -20.56 0.57 16.46
CA ASP A 278 -20.40 1.87 17.10
C ASP A 278 -19.60 2.80 16.17
N ALA A 279 -19.93 4.08 16.13
CA ALA A 279 -19.24 5.08 15.32
C ALA A 279 -19.09 6.43 16.03
N PHE A 280 -18.10 7.22 15.61
CA PHE A 280 -17.90 8.62 15.99
C PHE A 280 -18.24 9.54 14.84
N SER A 281 -18.82 10.69 15.13
CA SER A 281 -18.94 11.79 14.17
C SER A 281 -18.37 13.09 14.74
N ALA A 282 -17.80 13.92 13.87
CA ALA A 282 -17.29 15.25 14.17
C ALA A 282 -17.86 16.29 13.21
N SER A 283 -18.11 17.48 13.75
CA SER A 283 -18.68 18.61 13.03
C SER A 283 -18.12 19.94 13.54
N THR A 284 -18.33 21.01 12.77
CA THR A 284 -17.96 22.38 13.15
C THR A 284 -18.84 22.96 14.25
N ASP A 285 -19.91 22.27 14.64
CA ASP A 285 -20.73 22.64 15.82
C ASP A 285 -20.00 22.47 17.18
N GLY A 286 -18.74 22.04 17.15
CA GLY A 286 -17.88 21.91 18.33
C GLY A 286 -18.17 20.66 19.15
N GLN A 287 -18.89 19.69 18.59
CA GLN A 287 -19.22 18.44 19.27
C GLN A 287 -18.64 17.21 18.57
N VAL A 288 -18.36 16.19 19.37
CA VAL A 288 -18.19 14.81 18.91
C VAL A 288 -19.34 13.99 19.46
N LEU A 289 -20.01 13.22 18.59
CA LEU A 289 -21.16 12.40 18.96
C LEU A 289 -20.85 10.91 18.74
N TRP A 290 -21.33 10.08 19.67
CA TRP A 290 -21.18 8.63 19.62
C TRP A 290 -22.48 8.02 19.15
N TRP A 291 -22.41 7.07 18.24
CA TRP A 291 -23.57 6.44 17.64
C TRP A 291 -23.51 4.93 17.76
N ASP A 292 -24.67 4.30 17.93
CA ASP A 292 -24.87 2.88 17.70
C ASP A 292 -25.74 2.74 16.46
N VAL A 293 -25.22 2.14 15.40
CA VAL A 293 -25.92 2.03 14.11
C VAL A 293 -27.18 1.16 14.16
N ARG A 294 -27.39 0.40 15.25
CA ARG A 294 -28.63 -0.36 15.49
C ARG A 294 -29.77 0.52 16.01
N ARG A 295 -29.44 1.72 16.50
CA ARG A 295 -30.38 2.70 17.05
C ARG A 295 -29.82 4.10 16.85
N LEU A 296 -30.05 4.65 15.66
CA LEU A 296 -29.54 5.98 15.27
C LEU A 296 -30.46 7.13 15.68
N THR A 297 -31.55 6.87 16.40
CA THR A 297 -32.50 7.91 16.84
C THR A 297 -31.83 8.99 17.70
N GLU A 298 -30.90 8.59 18.58
CA GLU A 298 -30.16 9.48 19.48
C GLU A 298 -28.71 9.01 19.63
N PRO A 299 -27.75 9.93 19.85
CA PRO A 299 -26.37 9.54 20.14
C PRO A 299 -26.27 8.93 21.54
N THR A 300 -25.45 7.88 21.66
CA THR A 300 -25.16 7.22 22.94
C THR A 300 -24.44 8.16 23.91
N GLU A 301 -23.61 9.05 23.39
CA GLU A 301 -22.81 9.98 24.19
C GLU A 301 -22.45 11.23 23.39
N ARG A 302 -22.24 12.34 24.10
CA ARG A 302 -21.85 13.64 23.53
C ARG A 302 -20.62 14.19 24.23
N LEU A 303 -19.70 14.78 23.48
CA LEU A 303 -18.56 15.51 24.00
C LEU A 303 -18.50 16.90 23.35
N VAL A 304 -18.49 17.94 24.18
CA VAL A 304 -18.24 19.32 23.76
C VAL A 304 -16.74 19.58 23.81
N LEU A 305 -16.18 20.08 22.71
CA LEU A 305 -14.74 20.31 22.54
C LEU A 305 -14.29 21.66 23.10
N ASP A 306 -14.53 21.86 24.39
CA ASP A 306 -14.14 23.07 25.12
C ASP A 306 -12.70 22.94 25.67
N PRO A 307 -11.73 23.75 25.22
CA PRO A 307 -10.36 23.74 25.74
C PRO A 307 -10.27 24.05 27.23
N GLY A 308 -11.23 24.82 27.76
CA GLY A 308 -11.36 25.14 29.18
C GLY A 308 -11.81 23.94 30.03
N ARG A 309 -12.23 22.83 29.40
CA ARG A 309 -12.67 21.59 30.05
C ARG A 309 -13.93 21.76 30.92
N GLU A 310 -14.68 22.84 30.74
CA GLU A 310 -15.90 23.14 31.49
C GLU A 310 -17.16 22.66 30.74
N GLY A 311 -17.02 22.34 29.45
CA GLY A 311 -18.11 21.86 28.60
C GLY A 311 -18.99 23.00 28.08
N ASN A 312 -18.44 24.21 27.99
CA ASN A 312 -19.18 25.36 27.49
C ASN A 312 -19.22 25.36 25.95
N MET A 313 -20.43 25.39 25.39
CA MET A 313 -20.65 25.41 23.94
C MET A 313 -20.07 26.68 23.28
N GLU A 314 -20.11 27.83 23.95
CA GLU A 314 -19.63 29.09 23.36
C GLU A 314 -18.11 29.12 23.14
N ARG A 315 -17.37 28.26 23.86
CA ARG A 315 -15.92 28.10 23.73
C ARG A 315 -15.54 26.83 22.97
N ALA A 316 -16.51 26.08 22.46
CA ALA A 316 -16.26 24.84 21.76
C ALA A 316 -15.53 25.12 20.45
N LEU A 317 -14.51 24.31 20.16
CA LEU A 317 -13.76 24.38 18.92
C LEU A 317 -14.38 23.43 17.88
N GLY A 318 -14.68 23.92 16.68
CA GLY A 318 -15.21 23.10 15.59
C GLY A 318 -14.25 22.00 15.17
N ALA A 319 -14.76 20.80 14.90
CA ALA A 319 -13.96 19.63 14.53
C ALA A 319 -14.05 19.30 13.04
N LEU A 320 -12.91 19.07 12.41
CA LEU A 320 -12.80 18.74 10.98
C LEU A 320 -12.34 17.31 10.73
N CYS A 321 -11.40 16.81 11.55
CA CYS A 321 -10.87 15.46 11.41
C CYS A 321 -10.88 14.71 12.75
N LEU A 322 -11.02 13.39 12.66
CA LEU A 322 -11.02 12.46 13.77
C LEU A 322 -10.07 11.32 13.47
N GLU A 323 -9.35 10.88 14.49
CA GLU A 323 -8.48 9.71 14.39
C GLU A 323 -8.65 8.79 15.59
N TYR A 324 -8.85 7.50 15.31
CA TYR A 324 -8.98 6.45 16.30
C TYR A 324 -8.16 5.23 15.87
N GLU A 325 -7.27 4.81 16.77
CA GLU A 325 -6.41 3.66 16.54
C GLU A 325 -6.88 2.49 17.42
N PRO A 326 -7.31 1.34 16.83
CA PRO A 326 -7.89 0.25 17.61
C PRO A 326 -6.96 -0.39 18.64
N THR A 327 -5.64 -0.31 18.43
CA THR A 327 -4.65 -0.77 19.42
C THR A 327 -4.65 0.06 20.72
N MET A 328 -5.21 1.28 20.70
CA MET A 328 -5.38 2.16 21.87
C MET A 328 -6.84 2.56 22.06
N PRO A 329 -7.72 1.62 22.48
CA PRO A 329 -9.16 1.82 22.40
C PRO A 329 -9.74 2.84 23.39
N THR A 330 -8.89 3.38 24.27
CA THR A 330 -9.24 4.42 25.25
C THR A 330 -8.99 5.82 24.73
N LYS A 331 -8.13 6.01 23.73
CA LYS A 331 -7.73 7.33 23.24
C LYS A 331 -8.22 7.54 21.82
N PHE A 332 -8.60 8.78 21.52
CA PHE A 332 -8.86 9.26 20.16
C PHE A 332 -8.39 10.69 20.07
N MET A 333 -8.22 11.20 18.87
CA MET A 333 -7.76 12.57 18.64
C MET A 333 -8.71 13.29 17.71
N VAL A 334 -8.79 14.61 17.88
CA VAL A 334 -9.66 15.50 17.11
C VAL A 334 -8.83 16.67 16.61
N GLY A 335 -8.85 16.94 15.31
CA GLY A 335 -8.26 18.15 14.75
C GLY A 335 -9.33 19.23 14.56
N THR A 336 -9.04 20.43 15.05
CA THR A 336 -9.99 21.54 15.06
C THR A 336 -9.74 22.54 13.93
N GLU A 337 -10.76 23.33 13.62
CA GLU A 337 -10.69 24.40 12.63
C GLU A 337 -9.76 25.56 13.05
N GLN A 338 -9.48 25.71 14.34
CA GLN A 338 -8.55 26.73 14.88
C GLN A 338 -7.08 26.29 14.88
N GLY A 339 -6.74 25.12 14.33
CA GLY A 339 -5.35 24.65 14.25
C GLY A 339 -4.83 23.94 15.51
N VAL A 340 -5.74 23.52 16.39
CA VAL A 340 -5.44 22.80 17.62
C VAL A 340 -5.82 21.33 17.47
N VAL A 341 -4.99 20.43 18.00
CA VAL A 341 -5.33 19.00 18.09
C VAL A 341 -5.64 18.65 19.54
N LEU A 342 -6.80 18.06 19.76
CA LEU A 342 -7.27 17.62 21.07
C LEU A 342 -7.07 16.11 21.21
N SER A 343 -6.33 15.67 22.23
CA SER A 343 -6.24 14.26 22.61
C SER A 343 -7.27 13.95 23.68
N CYS A 344 -8.14 12.99 23.39
CA CYS A 344 -9.30 12.69 24.19
C CYS A 344 -9.30 11.25 24.70
N ASN A 345 -9.88 11.02 25.89
CA ASN A 345 -10.06 9.72 26.51
C ASN A 345 -11.54 9.31 26.47
N ARG A 346 -11.85 8.27 25.70
CA ARG A 346 -13.20 7.73 25.52
C ARG A 346 -13.82 7.16 26.80
N LYS A 347 -13.00 6.62 27.72
CA LYS A 347 -13.49 5.94 28.94
C LYS A 347 -13.66 6.87 30.14
N ALA A 348 -13.24 8.13 30.03
CA ALA A 348 -13.38 9.10 31.10
C ALA A 348 -14.86 9.46 31.32
N LYS A 349 -15.27 9.60 32.59
CA LYS A 349 -16.68 9.82 32.96
C LYS A 349 -17.08 11.29 32.91
N THR A 350 -16.16 12.20 33.24
CA THR A 350 -16.43 13.64 33.24
C THR A 350 -15.95 14.26 31.92
N PRO A 351 -16.67 15.23 31.35
CA PRO A 351 -16.22 15.95 30.15
C PRO A 351 -14.82 16.56 30.30
N ALA A 352 -14.49 17.03 31.51
CA ALA A 352 -13.19 17.62 31.81
C ALA A 352 -12.02 16.63 31.74
N GLU A 353 -12.24 15.38 32.15
CA GLU A 353 -11.25 14.30 32.08
C GLU A 353 -11.19 13.66 30.69
N LYS A 354 -12.24 13.85 29.88
CA LYS A 354 -12.24 13.38 28.49
C LYS A 354 -11.23 14.13 27.65
N ILE A 355 -11.03 15.43 27.85
CA ILE A 355 -9.98 16.18 27.14
C ILE A 355 -8.68 16.10 27.94
N VAL A 356 -7.73 15.29 27.46
CA VAL A 356 -6.49 14.98 28.18
C VAL A 356 -5.45 16.08 27.97
N CYS A 357 -5.17 16.42 26.70
CA CYS A 357 -4.20 17.45 26.34
C CYS A 357 -4.50 18.08 24.97
N THR A 358 -3.93 19.25 24.75
CA THR A 358 -3.99 20.05 23.52
C THR A 358 -2.60 20.11 22.89
N TYR A 359 -2.54 20.07 21.56
CA TYR A 359 -1.35 20.32 20.77
C TYR A 359 -1.61 21.52 19.87
N GLU A 360 -0.86 22.59 20.07
CA GLU A 360 -0.99 23.84 19.31
C GLU A 360 0.18 23.94 18.35
N GLY A 361 -0.09 23.96 17.04
CA GLY A 361 1.00 24.00 16.06
C GLY A 361 0.66 24.40 14.64
N HIS A 362 -0.61 24.42 14.26
CA HIS A 362 -1.01 24.91 12.94
C HIS A 362 -1.53 26.34 13.03
N LEU A 363 -1.21 27.14 12.01
CA LEU A 363 -1.71 28.51 11.87
C LEU A 363 -3.15 28.57 11.31
N GLY A 364 -3.60 27.46 10.74
CA GLY A 364 -4.93 27.32 10.13
C GLY A 364 -5.57 25.98 10.51
N PRO A 365 -6.74 25.67 9.90
CA PRO A 365 -7.53 24.49 10.25
C PRO A 365 -6.76 23.19 10.07
N VAL A 366 -6.86 22.26 11.02
CA VAL A 366 -6.28 20.92 10.87
C VAL A 366 -7.16 20.11 9.93
N GLN A 367 -6.72 19.97 8.68
CA GLN A 367 -7.43 19.26 7.62
C GLN A 367 -7.31 17.73 7.75
N ALA A 368 -6.14 17.23 8.13
CA ALA A 368 -5.92 15.80 8.31
C ALA A 368 -5.12 15.49 9.57
N LEU A 369 -5.47 14.36 10.17
CA LEU A 369 -4.90 13.86 11.41
C LEU A 369 -4.83 12.34 11.32
N HIS A 370 -3.63 11.77 11.37
CA HIS A 370 -3.43 10.34 11.24
C HIS A 370 -2.33 9.82 12.16
N ARG A 371 -2.60 8.75 12.93
CA ARG A 371 -1.56 8.06 13.70
C ARG A 371 -0.72 7.21 12.77
N ASN A 372 0.56 7.04 13.12
CA ASN A 372 1.41 6.11 12.39
C ASN A 372 0.96 4.66 12.71
N PRO A 373 0.61 3.83 11.71
CA PRO A 373 0.07 2.48 11.93
C PRO A 373 1.01 1.55 12.72
N PHE A 374 2.33 1.77 12.61
CA PHE A 374 3.35 0.96 13.27
C PHE A 374 3.82 1.55 14.59
N PHE A 375 3.74 2.88 14.73
CA PHE A 375 4.15 3.62 15.91
C PHE A 375 3.04 4.55 16.38
N PRO A 376 1.97 4.00 17.00
CA PRO A 376 0.78 4.78 17.32
C PRO A 376 1.02 6.00 18.22
N LYS A 377 2.13 6.04 18.98
CA LYS A 377 2.54 7.21 19.77
C LYS A 377 2.88 8.44 18.92
N ASN A 378 3.25 8.24 17.66
CA ASN A 378 3.56 9.33 16.73
C ASN A 378 2.39 9.54 15.78
N PHE A 379 2.06 10.79 15.51
CA PHE A 379 0.94 11.16 14.67
C PHE A 379 1.30 12.31 13.72
N LEU A 380 0.64 12.32 12.57
CA LEU A 380 0.79 13.28 11.49
C LEU A 380 -0.39 14.24 11.52
N THR A 381 -0.10 15.51 11.32
CA THR A 381 -1.11 16.56 11.18
C THR A 381 -0.81 17.41 9.96
N VAL A 382 -1.88 17.82 9.27
CA VAL A 382 -1.83 18.68 8.10
C VAL A 382 -2.92 19.72 8.21
N GLY A 383 -2.65 20.97 7.84
CA GLY A 383 -3.66 22.03 7.93
C GLY A 383 -3.30 23.39 7.34
N ASP A 384 -2.01 23.72 7.32
CA ASP A 384 -1.46 24.94 6.72
C ASP A 384 -0.67 24.59 5.45
N TRP A 385 0.54 25.10 5.32
CA TRP A 385 1.45 24.79 4.20
C TRP A 385 2.48 23.71 4.56
N ALA A 386 2.36 23.05 5.71
CA ALA A 386 3.30 22.06 6.18
C ALA A 386 2.61 20.86 6.82
N ALA A 387 3.22 19.69 6.65
CA ALA A 387 2.89 18.49 7.38
C ALA A 387 3.80 18.38 8.61
N ARG A 388 3.21 18.15 9.78
CA ARG A 388 3.94 18.04 11.05
C ARG A 388 3.78 16.65 11.63
N ILE A 389 4.87 16.09 12.13
CA ILE A 389 4.89 14.82 12.84
C ILE A 389 5.15 15.11 14.31
N TRP A 390 4.28 14.59 15.16
CA TRP A 390 4.28 14.80 16.59
C TRP A 390 4.55 13.47 17.31
N SER A 391 5.07 13.58 18.52
CA SER A 391 5.10 12.49 19.49
C SER A 391 4.14 12.82 20.61
N GLU A 392 3.29 11.88 21.02
CA GLU A 392 2.29 12.10 22.07
C GLU A 392 2.93 12.54 23.41
N ASP A 393 4.19 12.15 23.63
CA ASP A 393 4.97 12.48 24.83
C ASP A 393 5.46 13.95 24.85
N ILE A 394 5.43 14.66 23.71
CA ILE A 394 5.91 16.04 23.56
C ILE A 394 4.75 16.93 23.10
N ARG A 395 4.38 17.90 23.94
CA ARG A 395 3.16 18.70 23.74
C ARG A 395 3.43 20.07 23.14
N ASP A 396 4.58 20.65 23.48
CA ASP A 396 4.89 22.05 23.19
C ASP A 396 5.34 22.25 21.72
N SER A 397 5.71 21.19 21.00
CA SER A 397 6.28 21.26 19.66
C SER A 397 6.22 19.93 18.89
N ALA A 398 6.25 20.02 17.56
CA ALA A 398 6.34 18.87 16.67
C ALA A 398 7.79 18.35 16.60
N ILE A 399 7.98 17.03 16.50
CA ILE A 399 9.32 16.44 16.45
C ILE A 399 9.97 16.58 15.06
N MET A 400 9.16 16.63 14.01
CA MET A 400 9.59 16.81 12.62
C MET A 400 8.50 17.53 11.84
N TRP A 401 8.88 18.26 10.79
CA TRP A 401 7.93 18.88 9.88
C TRP A 401 8.52 19.03 8.48
N THR A 402 7.67 19.03 7.47
CA THR A 402 8.07 19.27 6.09
C THR A 402 8.34 20.75 5.86
N ARG A 403 9.10 21.05 4.80
CA ARG A 403 9.24 22.44 4.33
C ARG A 403 7.86 23.02 3.96
N TYR A 404 7.69 24.32 4.18
CA TYR A 404 6.51 25.05 3.73
C TYR A 404 6.36 24.97 2.21
N GLN A 405 5.20 24.49 1.77
CA GLN A 405 4.81 24.41 0.38
C GLN A 405 4.24 25.73 -0.14
N MET A 406 4.21 25.90 -1.46
CA MET A 406 3.62 27.07 -2.10
C MET A 406 2.08 27.02 -2.12
N SER A 407 1.50 25.82 -2.05
CA SER A 407 0.06 25.59 -2.04
C SER A 407 -0.39 25.04 -0.68
N TYR A 408 -1.63 25.31 -0.30
CA TYR A 408 -2.20 24.77 0.93
C TYR A 408 -2.34 23.26 0.84
N LEU A 409 -1.99 22.57 1.92
CA LEU A 409 -2.21 21.14 2.04
C LEU A 409 -3.66 20.87 2.42
N THR A 410 -4.24 19.84 1.81
CA THR A 410 -5.68 19.53 1.93
C THR A 410 -5.96 18.23 2.65
N ASP A 411 -5.11 17.22 2.47
CA ASP A 411 -5.25 15.93 3.14
C ASP A 411 -3.89 15.24 3.24
N ALA A 412 -3.80 14.24 4.10
CA ALA A 412 -2.62 13.40 4.23
C ALA A 412 -2.95 12.07 4.91
N CYS A 413 -2.17 11.02 4.61
CA CYS A 413 -2.24 9.79 5.38
C CYS A 413 -0.90 9.04 5.36
N TRP A 414 -0.73 8.16 6.34
CA TRP A 414 0.39 7.23 6.41
C TRP A 414 0.17 6.02 5.50
N SER A 415 1.26 5.47 4.96
CA SER A 415 1.21 4.15 4.34
C SER A 415 0.92 3.09 5.40
N PRO A 416 -0.07 2.20 5.18
CA PRO A 416 -0.38 1.10 6.09
C PRO A 416 0.69 -0.01 6.07
N VAL A 417 1.53 -0.04 5.03
CA VAL A 417 2.54 -1.09 4.83
C VAL A 417 3.95 -0.62 5.16
N ARG A 418 4.30 0.63 4.78
CA ARG A 418 5.65 1.17 4.96
C ARG A 418 5.66 2.30 6.00
N PRO A 419 6.26 2.11 7.18
CA PRO A 419 6.10 3.02 8.31
C PRO A 419 6.70 4.41 8.09
N SER A 420 7.70 4.55 7.22
CA SER A 420 8.39 5.82 6.95
C SER A 420 7.73 6.67 5.89
N VAL A 421 6.71 6.13 5.19
CA VAL A 421 6.08 6.77 4.05
C VAL A 421 4.74 7.39 4.43
N PHE A 422 4.57 8.66 4.12
CA PHE A 422 3.28 9.34 4.16
C PHE A 422 3.04 10.15 2.90
N LEU A 423 1.79 10.47 2.65
CA LEU A 423 1.34 11.19 1.47
C LEU A 423 0.71 12.50 1.89
N THR A 424 0.86 13.52 1.07
CA THR A 424 0.17 14.81 1.23
C THR A 424 -0.43 15.24 -0.09
N SER A 425 -1.67 15.70 -0.06
CA SER A 425 -2.32 16.35 -1.20
C SER A 425 -2.40 17.85 -0.99
N ASN A 426 -2.45 18.61 -2.09
CA ASN A 426 -2.56 20.07 -2.03
C ASN A 426 -3.65 20.63 -2.94
N MET A 427 -3.97 21.91 -2.70
CA MET A 427 -4.90 22.69 -3.52
C MET A 427 -4.41 22.88 -4.97
N GLY A 428 -3.13 22.64 -5.23
CA GLY A 428 -2.55 22.68 -6.57
C GLY A 428 -2.76 21.40 -7.36
N GLY A 429 -3.52 20.41 -6.88
CA GLY A 429 -3.77 19.17 -7.62
C GLY A 429 -2.59 18.19 -7.64
N VAL A 430 -1.62 18.38 -6.76
CA VAL A 430 -0.40 17.57 -6.68
C VAL A 430 -0.48 16.63 -5.47
N LEU A 431 -0.06 15.40 -5.71
CA LEU A 431 0.18 14.38 -4.71
C LEU A 431 1.68 14.28 -4.45
N ASP A 432 2.10 14.50 -3.21
CA ASP A 432 3.47 14.35 -2.77
C ASP A 432 3.61 13.10 -1.89
N VAL A 433 4.58 12.24 -2.22
CA VAL A 433 4.96 11.06 -1.45
C VAL A 433 6.26 11.36 -0.72
N TRP A 434 6.24 11.22 0.60
CA TRP A 434 7.36 11.49 1.48
C TRP A 434 7.87 10.20 2.08
N ASP A 435 9.15 9.90 1.90
CA ASP A 435 9.86 8.88 2.68
C ASP A 435 10.85 9.57 3.62
N VAL A 436 10.48 9.66 4.90
CA VAL A 436 11.23 10.44 5.92
C VAL A 436 12.62 9.86 6.19
N LEU A 437 12.81 8.56 5.93
CA LEU A 437 14.11 7.92 6.06
C LEU A 437 15.05 8.28 4.91
N PHE A 438 14.50 8.60 3.74
CA PHE A 438 15.26 8.91 2.54
C PHE A 438 15.46 10.42 2.35
N LYS A 439 14.38 11.20 2.32
CA LYS A 439 14.40 12.66 2.12
C LYS A 439 13.46 13.36 3.10
N GLN A 440 13.99 14.35 3.83
CA GLN A 440 13.25 15.09 4.85
C GLN A 440 12.81 16.49 4.38
N ASN A 441 13.60 17.13 3.51
CA ASN A 441 13.36 18.53 3.11
C ASN A 441 12.49 18.67 1.86
N GLU A 442 12.41 17.62 1.04
CA GLU A 442 11.67 17.60 -0.22
C GLU A 442 10.95 16.25 -0.37
N PRO A 443 9.81 16.23 -1.07
CA PRO A 443 9.10 14.99 -1.34
C PRO A 443 9.96 14.05 -2.18
N THR A 444 9.79 12.76 -1.94
CA THR A 444 10.51 11.71 -2.68
C THR A 444 9.94 11.56 -4.10
N LEU A 445 8.63 11.75 -4.25
CA LEU A 445 7.94 11.76 -5.53
C LEU A 445 6.81 12.80 -5.48
N SER A 446 6.71 13.64 -6.49
CA SER A 446 5.62 14.60 -6.67
C SER A 446 4.91 14.32 -7.99
N VAL A 447 3.61 14.08 -7.94
CA VAL A 447 2.77 13.71 -9.09
C VAL A 447 1.64 14.71 -9.23
N LYS A 448 1.61 15.42 -10.35
CA LYS A 448 0.48 16.26 -10.72
C LYS A 448 -0.66 15.36 -11.19
N VAL A 449 -1.69 15.22 -10.36
CA VAL A 449 -2.83 14.32 -10.62
C VAL A 449 -3.87 14.99 -11.49
N CYS A 450 -4.19 16.25 -11.17
CA CYS A 450 -5.15 17.08 -11.91
C CYS A 450 -4.81 18.56 -11.78
N ASP A 451 -5.51 19.40 -12.55
CA ASP A 451 -5.33 20.86 -12.49
C ASP A 451 -6.14 21.51 -11.37
N GLU A 452 -7.19 20.84 -10.91
CA GLU A 452 -8.04 21.26 -9.81
C GLU A 452 -7.50 20.82 -8.43
N PRO A 453 -7.95 21.44 -7.33
CA PRO A 453 -7.62 21.01 -5.96
C PRO A 453 -8.00 19.55 -5.67
N LEU A 454 -7.10 18.86 -4.97
CA LEU A 454 -7.40 17.57 -4.34
C LEU A 454 -7.95 17.81 -2.93
N TYR A 455 -9.00 17.11 -2.54
CA TYR A 455 -9.68 17.30 -1.24
C TYR A 455 -9.60 16.10 -0.32
N CYS A 456 -9.42 14.90 -0.86
CA CYS A 456 -9.31 13.69 -0.06
C CYS A 456 -8.34 12.70 -0.66
N LEU A 457 -7.74 11.90 0.22
CA LEU A 457 -6.74 10.91 -0.11
C LEU A 457 -6.93 9.67 0.76
N GLN A 458 -6.90 8.49 0.13
CA GLN A 458 -6.98 7.21 0.83
C GLN A 458 -6.10 6.16 0.16
N ILE A 459 -5.29 5.47 0.98
CA ILE A 459 -4.44 4.36 0.54
C ILE A 459 -5.14 3.04 0.85
N GLN A 460 -5.05 2.10 -0.09
CA GLN A 460 -5.55 0.74 0.13
C GLN A 460 -4.70 0.02 1.19
N ASP A 461 -5.28 -0.91 1.95
CA ASP A 461 -4.57 -1.64 3.00
C ASP A 461 -3.30 -2.38 2.53
N THR A 462 -3.24 -2.75 1.25
CA THR A 462 -2.05 -3.37 0.61
C THR A 462 -0.92 -2.38 0.33
N GLY A 463 -1.15 -1.08 0.47
CA GLY A 463 -0.19 0.00 0.24
C GLY A 463 0.13 0.32 -1.23
N ARG A 464 -0.41 -0.44 -2.19
CA ARG A 464 -0.06 -0.30 -3.61
C ARG A 464 -0.93 0.70 -4.35
N LEU A 465 -2.22 0.78 -4.01
CA LEU A 465 -3.19 1.65 -4.65
C LEU A 465 -3.53 2.85 -3.78
N VAL A 466 -3.68 4.01 -4.42
CA VAL A 466 -4.07 5.27 -3.77
C VAL A 466 -5.17 5.93 -4.57
N ALA A 467 -6.23 6.34 -3.89
CA ALA A 467 -7.31 7.11 -4.48
C ALA A 467 -7.22 8.56 -4.02
N CYS A 468 -7.34 9.49 -4.96
CA CYS A 468 -7.35 10.94 -4.73
C CYS A 468 -8.64 11.53 -5.28
N GLY A 469 -9.41 12.24 -4.45
CA GLY A 469 -10.62 12.94 -4.86
C GLY A 469 -10.34 14.40 -5.22
N SER A 470 -10.85 14.86 -6.37
CA SER A 470 -10.68 16.24 -6.82
C SER A 470 -11.95 17.09 -6.69
N GLN A 471 -11.78 18.41 -6.72
CA GLN A 471 -12.88 19.37 -6.80
C GLN A 471 -13.72 19.19 -8.06
N GLY A 472 -13.10 18.79 -9.17
CA GLY A 472 -13.75 18.56 -10.46
C GLY A 472 -14.61 17.29 -10.53
N GLY A 473 -14.90 16.64 -9.39
CA GLY A 473 -15.73 15.44 -9.30
C GLY A 473 -15.11 14.18 -9.89
N SER A 474 -13.79 14.14 -9.95
CA SER A 474 -13.05 12.95 -10.38
C SER A 474 -12.33 12.34 -9.18
N ALA A 475 -12.47 11.03 -8.99
CA ALA A 475 -11.62 10.25 -8.09
C ALA A 475 -10.59 9.48 -8.94
N THR A 476 -9.32 9.85 -8.81
CA THR A 476 -8.22 9.27 -9.58
C THR A 476 -7.54 8.16 -8.79
N LEU A 477 -7.38 6.99 -9.41
CA LEU A 477 -6.71 5.83 -8.85
C LEU A 477 -5.28 5.74 -9.37
N LEU A 478 -4.31 5.77 -8.46
CA LEU A 478 -2.89 5.69 -8.72
C LEU A 478 -2.31 4.39 -8.16
N GLU A 479 -1.31 3.85 -8.82
CA GLU A 479 -0.54 2.68 -8.41
C GLU A 479 0.91 3.07 -8.18
N PHE A 480 1.44 2.72 -7.00
CA PHE A 480 2.84 2.92 -6.69
C PHE A 480 3.71 1.74 -7.09
N CYS A 481 4.98 2.03 -7.38
CA CYS A 481 6.00 1.00 -7.55
C CYS A 481 6.22 0.19 -6.26
N SER A 482 6.85 -0.97 -6.40
CA SER A 482 7.18 -1.86 -5.28
C SER A 482 8.00 -1.13 -4.21
N GLY A 483 8.98 -0.31 -4.59
CA GLY A 483 9.83 0.42 -3.63
C GLY A 483 9.09 1.36 -2.66
N LEU A 484 7.90 1.86 -3.02
CA LEU A 484 7.07 2.68 -2.14
C LEU A 484 6.00 1.87 -1.37
N SER A 485 5.69 0.65 -1.84
CA SER A 485 4.63 -0.19 -1.31
C SER A 485 5.12 -1.39 -0.50
N SER A 486 6.38 -1.81 -0.66
CA SER A 486 6.97 -2.95 0.07
C SER A 486 7.73 -2.49 1.33
N LEU A 487 7.54 -3.24 2.42
CA LEU A 487 8.28 -3.02 3.67
C LEU A 487 9.74 -3.50 3.52
N GLN A 488 10.71 -2.61 3.74
CA GLN A 488 12.12 -2.99 3.77
C GLN A 488 12.52 -3.50 5.17
N LYS A 489 13.49 -4.44 5.23
CA LYS A 489 13.87 -5.17 6.45
C LYS A 489 14.21 -4.26 7.64
N ASN A 490 14.84 -3.11 7.39
CA ASN A 490 15.34 -2.21 8.44
C ASN A 490 14.49 -0.96 8.68
N ASP A 491 13.43 -0.72 7.89
CA ASP A 491 12.64 0.52 7.94
C ASP A 491 12.08 0.80 9.33
N LYS A 492 11.50 -0.23 9.95
CA LYS A 492 10.88 -0.11 11.28
C LYS A 492 11.92 0.28 12.33
N THR A 493 13.07 -0.38 12.34
CA THR A 493 14.14 -0.12 13.32
C THR A 493 14.75 1.27 13.11
N LEU A 494 15.01 1.65 11.85
CA LEU A 494 15.57 2.96 11.52
C LEU A 494 14.62 4.10 11.87
N LEU A 495 13.33 3.95 11.57
CA LEU A 495 12.33 4.97 11.89
C LEU A 495 12.12 5.10 13.39
N ALA A 496 12.10 3.99 14.14
CA ALA A 496 12.04 4.03 15.59
C ALA A 496 13.21 4.83 16.18
N ALA A 497 14.44 4.54 15.73
CA ALA A 497 15.63 5.26 16.15
C ALA A 497 15.57 6.75 15.78
N MET A 498 15.02 7.09 14.61
CA MET A 498 14.81 8.48 14.19
C MET A 498 13.82 9.21 15.08
N PHE A 499 12.65 8.62 15.36
CA PHE A 499 11.65 9.21 16.26
C PHE A 499 12.20 9.40 17.68
N GLU A 500 12.92 8.42 18.23
CA GLU A 500 13.54 8.55 19.54
C GLU A 500 14.59 9.66 19.58
N ARG A 501 15.41 9.79 18.52
CA ARG A 501 16.42 10.83 18.40
C ARG A 501 15.80 12.23 18.38
N GLU A 502 14.80 12.45 17.51
CA GLU A 502 14.15 13.76 17.40
C GLU A 502 13.31 14.08 18.64
N ALA A 503 12.62 13.10 19.23
CA ALA A 503 11.91 13.30 20.49
C ALA A 503 12.86 13.69 21.64
N LYS A 504 14.02 13.03 21.74
CA LYS A 504 15.04 13.40 22.73
C LYS A 504 15.59 14.80 22.48
N ARG A 505 15.84 15.15 21.23
CA ARG A 505 16.31 16.49 20.84
C ARG A 505 15.30 17.56 21.28
N GLU A 506 14.03 17.37 20.95
CA GLU A 506 12.99 18.35 21.26
C GLU A 506 12.77 18.49 22.77
N LYS A 507 12.81 17.38 23.51
CA LYS A 507 12.77 17.40 24.97
C LYS A 507 13.91 18.22 25.59
N ILE A 508 15.12 18.17 25.01
CA ILE A 508 16.26 18.98 25.47
C ILE A 508 16.03 20.46 25.17
N LEU A 509 15.49 20.78 23.99
CA LEU A 509 15.17 22.16 23.59
C LEU A 509 14.08 22.76 24.48
N GLU A 510 13.02 22.00 24.77
CA GLU A 510 11.93 22.38 25.68
C GLU A 510 12.47 22.67 27.09
N ALA A 511 13.34 21.79 27.63
CA ALA A 511 13.98 22.01 28.92
C ALA A 511 14.84 23.28 28.93
N ARG A 512 15.62 23.52 27.87
CA ARG A 512 16.42 24.76 27.73
C ARG A 512 15.53 26.00 27.61
N GLN A 513 14.43 25.93 26.87
CA GLN A 513 13.50 27.05 26.74
C GLN A 513 12.82 27.39 28.06
N ARG A 514 12.46 26.37 28.86
CA ARG A 514 11.94 26.57 30.22
C ARG A 514 12.98 27.22 31.13
N GLU A 515 14.23 26.79 31.07
CA GLU A 515 15.33 27.41 31.82
C GLU A 515 15.54 28.88 31.42
N GLN A 516 15.53 29.19 30.11
CA GLN A 516 15.63 30.56 29.60
C GLN A 516 14.48 31.44 30.09
N ARG A 517 13.23 30.96 29.99
CA ARG A 517 12.05 31.68 30.50
C ARG A 517 12.13 31.93 32.00
N LEU A 518 12.62 30.96 32.78
CA LEU A 518 12.81 31.13 34.22
C LEU A 518 13.90 32.18 34.52
N LYS A 519 15.00 32.16 33.77
CA LYS A 519 16.10 33.13 33.89
C LYS A 519 15.69 34.54 33.46
N GLU A 520 14.83 34.66 32.45
CA GLU A 520 14.24 35.93 32.04
C GLU A 520 13.30 36.47 33.12
N ARG A 521 12.44 35.62 33.70
CA ARG A 521 11.59 36.01 34.84
C ARG A 521 12.42 36.42 36.05
N SER A 522 13.47 35.68 36.40
CA SER A 522 14.34 36.07 37.51
C SER A 522 15.10 37.37 37.22
N ARG A 523 15.46 37.62 35.95
CA ARG A 523 16.07 38.89 35.52
C ARG A 523 15.08 40.05 35.57
N SER A 524 13.83 39.85 35.16
CA SER A 524 12.78 40.87 35.26
C SER A 524 12.46 41.19 36.71
N GLU A 525 12.35 40.17 37.58
CA GLU A 525 12.15 40.36 39.02
C GLU A 525 13.35 41.08 39.68
N GLN A 526 14.58 40.78 39.26
CA GLN A 526 15.78 41.51 39.71
C GLN A 526 15.82 42.96 39.18
N SER A 527 15.35 43.21 37.96
CA SER A 527 15.26 44.57 37.42
C SER A 527 14.14 45.39 38.04
N ASP A 528 13.02 44.76 38.41
CA ASP A 528 11.92 45.42 39.12
C ASP A 528 12.30 45.70 40.58
N ALA A 529 12.97 44.77 41.27
CA ALA A 529 13.54 45.03 42.59
C ALA A 529 14.66 46.10 42.58
N GLY A 530 15.41 46.18 41.47
CA GLY A 530 16.38 47.24 41.24
C GLY A 530 15.75 48.60 40.92
N ARG A 531 14.63 48.63 40.19
CA ARG A 531 13.83 49.84 39.93
C ARG A 531 13.18 50.36 41.20
N ASP A 532 12.57 49.51 42.02
CA ASP A 532 11.96 49.94 43.29
C ASP A 532 12.99 50.53 44.28
N ALA A 533 14.24 50.05 44.25
CA ALA A 533 15.33 50.60 45.06
C ALA A 533 15.93 51.89 44.50
N ILE A 534 15.92 52.10 43.17
CA ILE A 534 16.44 53.30 42.51
C ILE A 534 15.38 54.41 42.51
N ASP A 535 14.10 54.10 42.31
CA ASP A 535 12.99 55.06 42.32
C ASP A 535 12.81 55.71 43.71
N ALA A 536 13.15 55.01 44.80
CA ALA A 536 13.13 55.58 46.15
C ALA A 536 14.27 56.60 46.42
N ILE A 537 15.42 56.45 45.74
CA ILE A 537 16.57 57.36 45.89
C ILE A 537 16.48 58.52 44.87
N ASP A 538 15.95 58.26 43.68
CA ASP A 538 15.83 59.25 42.60
C ASP A 538 14.61 60.18 42.79
N ALA A 539 13.54 59.76 43.47
CA ALA A 539 12.38 60.62 43.74
C ALA A 539 12.73 61.87 44.58
N GLN A 540 13.68 61.76 45.54
CA GLN A 540 14.16 62.92 46.31
C GLN A 540 15.05 63.86 45.49
N SER A 541 15.83 63.32 44.55
CA SER A 541 16.71 64.08 43.66
C SER A 541 15.91 64.82 42.58
N VAL A 542 14.91 64.15 42.00
CA VAL A 542 14.03 64.69 40.95
C VAL A 542 13.10 65.78 41.50
N GLN A 543 12.55 65.64 42.71
CA GLN A 543 11.76 66.73 43.33
C GLN A 543 12.57 68.00 43.54
N GLN A 544 13.84 67.90 43.95
CA GLN A 544 14.71 69.07 44.12
C GLN A 544 15.08 69.74 42.78
N LEU A 545 15.28 68.94 41.73
CA LEU A 545 15.53 69.44 40.38
C LEU A 545 14.29 70.10 39.75
N MET A 546 13.10 69.53 39.96
CA MET A 546 11.83 70.13 39.51
C MET A 546 11.52 71.44 40.21
N ALA A 547 11.75 71.54 41.53
CA ALA A 547 11.56 72.79 42.27
C ALA A 547 12.49 73.92 41.76
N ARG A 548 13.76 73.61 41.46
CA ARG A 548 14.68 74.58 40.84
C ARG A 548 14.26 74.99 39.44
N ALA A 549 13.84 74.03 38.61
CA ALA A 549 13.38 74.32 37.26
C ALA A 549 12.09 75.16 37.24
N GLU A 550 11.21 74.96 38.21
CA GLU A 550 9.98 75.74 38.39
C GLU A 550 10.31 77.18 38.84
N GLU A 551 11.24 77.36 39.77
CA GLU A 551 11.72 78.68 40.21
C GLU A 551 12.40 79.45 39.07
N ASP A 552 13.27 78.79 38.30
CA ASP A 552 13.89 79.38 37.11
C ASP A 552 12.84 79.75 36.05
N PHE A 553 11.85 78.89 35.80
CA PHE A 553 10.78 79.17 34.84
C PHE A 553 9.96 80.40 35.24
N PHE A 554 9.50 80.49 36.50
CA PHE A 554 8.75 81.64 36.97
C PHE A 554 9.58 82.93 36.97
N SER A 555 10.88 82.85 37.26
CA SER A 555 11.77 84.02 37.14
C SER A 555 11.86 84.55 35.70
N VAL A 556 11.92 83.66 34.71
CA VAL A 556 11.94 84.02 33.29
C VAL A 556 10.59 84.58 32.85
N VAL A 557 9.49 84.01 33.32
CA VAL A 557 8.13 84.50 33.03
C VAL A 557 7.91 85.89 33.62
N GLU A 558 8.33 86.16 34.87
CA GLU A 558 8.26 87.50 35.46
C GLU A 558 9.13 88.51 34.71
N ALA A 559 10.33 88.11 34.30
CA ALA A 559 11.20 88.96 33.48
C ALA A 559 10.57 89.28 32.13
N GLU A 560 9.89 88.33 31.49
CA GLU A 560 9.20 88.52 30.22
C GLU A 560 7.92 89.34 30.36
N LEU A 561 7.17 89.18 31.47
CA LEU A 561 6.02 90.02 31.80
C LEU A 561 6.42 91.47 32.00
N ARG A 562 7.50 91.75 32.75
CA ARG A 562 8.05 93.11 32.87
C ARG A 562 8.47 93.67 31.52
N ARG A 563 9.12 92.86 30.68
CA ARG A 563 9.49 93.28 29.33
C ARG A 563 8.25 93.59 28.47
N ARG A 564 7.17 92.82 28.60
CA ARG A 564 5.89 93.07 27.89
C ARG A 564 5.16 94.30 28.41
N ASP A 565 5.17 94.58 29.70
CA ASP A 565 4.59 95.80 30.28
C ASP A 565 5.34 97.04 29.80
N ASP A 566 6.68 97.00 29.76
CA ASP A 566 7.50 98.07 29.16
C ASP A 566 7.17 98.26 27.67
N THR A 567 6.95 97.16 26.93
CA THR A 567 6.58 97.22 25.51
C THR A 567 5.15 97.72 25.31
N HIS A 568 4.22 97.41 26.22
CA HIS A 568 2.84 97.89 26.18
C HIS A 568 2.75 99.39 26.46
N GLN A 569 3.53 99.94 27.39
CA GLN A 569 3.61 101.39 27.62
C GLN A 569 4.14 102.14 26.39
N VAL A 570 5.11 101.57 25.65
CA VAL A 570 5.61 102.15 24.40
C VAL A 570 4.55 102.07 23.28
N THR A 571 3.73 101.02 23.25
CA THR A 571 2.72 100.81 22.20
C THR A 571 1.44 101.66 22.42
N THR A 572 1.04 101.95 23.66
CA THR A 572 -0.06 102.89 23.96
C THR A 572 0.32 104.34 23.60
N HIS A 573 1.59 104.74 23.79
CA HIS A 573 2.05 106.07 23.38
C HIS A 573 2.02 106.27 21.84
N ILE A 574 2.26 105.21 21.07
CA ILE A 574 2.24 105.25 19.59
C ILE A 574 0.80 105.24 19.06
N THR A 575 -0.12 104.53 19.73
CA THR A 575 -1.53 104.43 19.29
C THR A 575 -2.39 105.67 19.59
N GLU A 576 -2.08 106.45 20.64
CA GLU A 576 -2.73 107.77 20.84
C GLU A 576 -2.31 108.80 19.79
N THR A 577 -1.08 108.71 19.27
CA THR A 577 -0.56 109.61 18.22
C THR A 577 -1.19 109.31 16.84
N VAL A 578 -1.60 108.06 16.59
CA VAL A 578 -2.27 107.67 15.32
C VAL A 578 -3.79 107.90 15.38
N ARG A 579 -4.42 107.90 16.57
CA ARG A 579 -5.87 108.16 16.71
C ARG A 579 -6.26 109.64 16.56
N THR A 580 -5.34 110.56 16.86
CA THR A 580 -5.55 112.01 16.66
C THR A 580 -5.51 112.44 15.19
N SER A 581 -4.89 111.63 14.30
CA SER A 581 -4.76 111.96 12.88
C SER A 581 -5.94 111.49 12.01
N TYR A 582 -6.74 110.51 12.45
CA TYR A 582 -7.88 109.98 11.68
C TYR A 582 -9.25 110.56 12.03
N THR A 583 -9.36 111.33 13.13
CA THR A 583 -10.66 111.88 13.58
C THR A 583 -11.01 113.23 12.90
N THR A 584 -10.07 113.87 12.20
CA THR A 584 -10.29 115.16 11.52
C THR A 584 -10.77 115.01 10.07
N VAL A 585 -10.68 113.81 9.46
CA VAL A 585 -11.00 113.63 8.04
C VAL A 585 -12.45 113.17 7.77
N SER A 586 -13.23 112.81 8.80
CA SER A 586 -14.57 112.21 8.61
C SER A 586 -15.76 113.07 9.05
N VAL A 587 -15.56 114.34 9.41
CA VAL A 587 -16.65 115.26 9.85
C VAL A 587 -17.11 116.22 8.73
N LEU A 588 -16.52 116.16 7.53
CA LEU A 588 -16.85 117.08 6.44
C LEU A 588 -17.03 116.37 5.10
N HIS A 589 -17.90 115.35 5.03
CA HIS A 589 -18.46 114.86 3.74
C HIS A 589 -19.72 114.00 3.96
N CYS A 590 -20.83 114.60 4.40
CA CYS A 590 -22.20 114.25 3.96
C CYS A 590 -23.26 115.08 4.71
N VAL A 591 -23.32 116.39 4.44
CA VAL A 591 -24.58 117.14 4.48
C VAL A 591 -24.66 117.88 3.15
N ASN A 592 -25.39 117.29 2.21
CA ASN A 592 -25.84 117.94 0.98
C ASN A 592 -27.34 117.62 0.87
N LYS A 593 -28.19 118.52 1.39
CA LYS A 593 -29.63 118.58 1.16
C LYS A 593 -30.09 120.02 1.42
N HIS A 594 -30.45 120.69 0.32
CA HIS A 594 -30.89 122.07 0.10
C HIS A 594 -29.84 123.17 0.05
#